data_AF-A0A946SH80-F1
#
_entry.id   AF-A0A946SH80-F1
#
_cell.length_a   1.000
_cell.length_b   1.000
_cell.length_c   1.000
_cell.angle_alpha   90.00
_cell.angle_beta   90.00
_cell.angle_gamma   90.00
#
_symmetry.space_group_name_H-M   'P 1'
#
loop_
_entity.id
_entity.type
_entity.pdbx_description
1 polymer ?
#
loop_
_entity_poly.entity_id
_entity_poly.type
_entity_poly.pdbx_seq_one_letter_code
_entity_poly.pdbx_strand_id
1 'polypeptide(L)'
;IGYPIAEIEEDGSFTITKHPNTGGLVSIGTVTAQLLYEISTTAYLNPDVTAHFNSLDMQQVGENKVYVTGCKGTNPPDTHKVCINLAGGYRNGMEVILTGLDIDEKAKIFCDALFEVLGGKEQFDEVIIDLHRQDKDNPITNEEAMAILKITVKSKDQKKVGRIFTAKIIELALANYPGWFSKDSIGSGDPFILYWPALIESKYIKEKVHINNKTIDIIPTNQMGFEAVTYDKNLPNIPEYEEIDVKEIYFGRLMGTRSGDKGGCANLGVWTKTNQAYSFLYHYLTVDRLKILLPDLKNYEIDRYVFSNMNALNFYVHGILGDGASSNTRLDALAKSLGEYLRAKKILVPNYIIEANKKDH
;
A
#
# COMPACT_ATOMS: atom_id res chain seq x y z
N ILE A 1 -12.18 -4.43 19.98
CA ILE A 1 -11.57 -5.55 19.25
C ILE A 1 -10.14 -5.65 19.73
N GLY A 2 -9.69 -6.81 20.23
CA GLY A 2 -8.31 -6.98 20.74
C GLY A 2 -7.34 -7.43 19.65
N TYR A 3 -6.03 -7.34 19.91
CA TYR A 3 -5.01 -7.94 19.05
C TYR A 3 -5.10 -9.47 19.10
N PRO A 4 -4.74 -10.17 18.01
CA PRO A 4 -4.66 -11.62 18.01
C PRO A 4 -3.51 -12.10 18.90
N ILE A 5 -3.62 -13.35 19.35
CA ILE A 5 -2.62 -14.08 20.13
C ILE A 5 -1.97 -15.11 19.20
N ALA A 6 -0.65 -15.24 19.26
CA ALA A 6 0.07 -16.35 18.65
C ALA A 6 0.53 -17.31 19.76
N GLU A 7 -0.04 -18.51 19.78
CA GLU A 7 0.40 -19.61 20.65
C GLU A 7 1.42 -20.44 19.85
N ILE A 8 2.70 -20.35 20.20
CA ILE A 8 3.81 -20.92 19.42
C ILE A 8 4.31 -22.20 20.10
N GLU A 9 4.36 -23.29 19.34
CA GLU A 9 4.83 -24.60 19.76
C GLU A 9 6.36 -24.73 19.63
N GLU A 10 6.94 -25.76 20.27
CA GLU A 10 8.38 -26.01 20.28
C GLU A 10 8.97 -26.22 18.86
N ASP A 11 8.18 -26.78 17.94
CA ASP A 11 8.59 -27.03 16.55
C ASP A 11 8.43 -25.81 15.63
N GLY A 12 7.98 -24.67 16.17
CA GLY A 12 7.74 -23.43 15.45
C GLY A 12 6.40 -23.37 14.70
N SER A 13 5.57 -24.42 14.78
CA SER A 13 4.15 -24.30 14.42
C SER A 13 3.44 -23.38 15.42
N PHE A 14 2.33 -22.78 15.03
CA PHE A 14 1.61 -21.86 15.91
C PHE A 14 0.13 -21.75 15.61
N THR A 15 -0.66 -21.42 16.62
CA THR A 15 -2.08 -21.08 16.48
C THR A 15 -2.29 -19.59 16.64
N ILE A 16 -2.91 -18.96 15.64
CA ILE A 16 -3.44 -17.60 15.77
C ILE A 16 -4.85 -17.68 16.34
N THR A 17 -5.09 -16.98 17.44
CA THR A 17 -6.40 -16.89 18.10
C THR A 17 -6.67 -15.50 18.67
N LYS A 18 -7.74 -15.33 19.45
CA LYS A 18 -8.15 -14.07 20.10
C LYS A 18 -8.81 -14.35 21.45
N HIS A 19 -8.80 -13.36 22.33
CA HIS A 19 -9.49 -13.45 23.61
C HIS A 19 -10.99 -13.76 23.44
N PRO A 20 -11.56 -14.66 24.28
CA PRO A 20 -12.99 -14.96 24.26
C PRO A 20 -13.82 -13.70 24.55
N ASN A 21 -15.07 -13.68 24.09
CA ASN A 21 -16.04 -12.60 24.32
C ASN A 21 -15.60 -11.20 23.84
N THR A 22 -14.67 -11.14 22.88
CA THR A 22 -14.31 -9.89 22.19
C THR A 22 -14.77 -9.93 20.74
N GLY A 23 -15.05 -8.78 20.12
CA GLY A 23 -15.39 -8.72 18.68
C GLY A 23 -14.21 -9.06 17.75
N GLY A 24 -14.47 -9.06 16.44
CA GLY A 24 -13.49 -9.41 15.40
C GLY A 24 -13.51 -10.89 15.02
N LEU A 25 -12.80 -11.24 13.95
CA LEU A 25 -12.75 -12.58 13.36
C LEU A 25 -11.29 -13.01 13.22
N VAL A 26 -11.00 -14.26 13.57
CA VAL A 26 -9.75 -14.95 13.21
C VAL A 26 -10.09 -16.11 12.28
N SER A 27 -9.83 -15.92 10.99
CA SER A 27 -10.00 -16.92 9.94
C SER A 27 -8.76 -17.01 9.07
N ILE A 28 -8.63 -18.08 8.28
CA ILE A 28 -7.57 -18.20 7.26
C ILE A 28 -7.49 -16.91 6.44
N GLY A 29 -8.63 -16.37 5.97
CA GLY A 29 -8.66 -15.13 5.20
C GLY A 29 -8.08 -13.92 5.93
N THR A 30 -8.33 -13.75 7.23
CA THR A 30 -7.73 -12.66 8.02
C THR A 30 -6.24 -12.85 8.28
N VAL A 31 -5.78 -14.09 8.44
CA VAL A 31 -4.36 -14.42 8.59
C VAL A 31 -3.63 -14.20 7.27
N THR A 32 -4.17 -14.68 6.14
CA THR A 32 -3.67 -14.40 4.79
C THR A 32 -3.58 -12.90 4.53
N ALA A 33 -4.60 -12.14 4.91
CA ALA A 33 -4.57 -10.68 4.79
C ALA A 33 -3.38 -10.08 5.53
N GLN A 34 -3.05 -10.54 6.74
CA GLN A 34 -1.90 -10.04 7.48
C GLN A 34 -0.57 -10.50 6.89
N LEU A 35 -0.48 -11.75 6.43
CA LEU A 35 0.73 -12.30 5.81
C LEU A 35 1.10 -11.57 4.51
N LEU A 36 0.11 -11.12 3.74
CA LEU A 36 0.32 -10.40 2.48
C LEU A 36 0.52 -8.88 2.67
N TYR A 37 0.51 -8.36 3.90
CA TYR A 37 0.63 -6.93 4.16
C TYR A 37 2.08 -6.45 4.19
N GLU A 38 2.42 -5.41 3.43
CA GLU A 38 3.75 -4.75 3.43
C GLU A 38 4.94 -5.69 3.13
N ILE A 39 4.70 -6.73 2.32
CA ILE A 39 5.73 -7.67 1.86
C ILE A 39 6.14 -7.36 0.41
N SER A 40 7.42 -7.59 0.07
CA SER A 40 7.92 -7.44 -1.29
C SER A 40 7.87 -8.76 -2.06
N THR A 41 8.41 -9.84 -1.52
CA THR A 41 8.57 -11.15 -2.18
C THR A 41 8.18 -12.29 -1.24
N THR A 42 8.23 -13.54 -1.73
CA THR A 42 7.97 -14.76 -0.94
C THR A 42 9.08 -15.04 0.08
N ALA A 43 10.34 -14.70 -0.24
CA ALA A 43 11.49 -14.81 0.64
C ALA A 43 11.73 -13.46 1.37
N TYR A 44 11.05 -13.27 2.49
CA TYR A 44 11.05 -12.01 3.23
C TYR A 44 12.29 -11.89 4.12
N LEU A 45 13.13 -10.90 3.81
CA LEU A 45 14.39 -10.67 4.50
C LEU A 45 14.16 -10.06 5.90
N ASN A 46 14.71 -10.69 6.94
CA ASN A 46 14.84 -10.14 8.29
C ASN A 46 16.30 -10.22 8.75
N PRO A 47 16.71 -9.45 9.78
CA PRO A 47 18.09 -9.46 10.29
C PRO A 47 18.59 -10.85 10.73
N ASP A 48 17.70 -11.66 11.28
CA ASP A 48 18.02 -12.97 11.84
C ASP A 48 17.74 -14.15 10.90
N VAL A 49 16.78 -14.00 9.99
CA VAL A 49 16.33 -15.10 9.11
C VAL A 49 15.69 -14.55 7.85
N THR A 50 15.93 -15.21 6.72
CA THR A 50 15.10 -15.02 5.53
C THR A 50 13.89 -15.95 5.64
N ALA A 51 12.70 -15.38 5.85
CA ALA A 51 11.46 -16.13 6.05
C ALA A 51 10.81 -16.49 4.70
N HIS A 52 10.47 -17.76 4.49
CA HIS A 52 9.84 -18.22 3.25
C HIS A 52 8.32 -18.34 3.43
N PHE A 53 7.57 -17.29 3.14
CA PHE A 53 6.12 -17.25 3.32
C PHE A 53 5.35 -18.18 2.36
N ASN A 54 6.01 -18.64 1.30
CA ASN A 54 5.46 -19.68 0.43
C ASN A 54 5.63 -21.09 1.02
N SER A 55 6.30 -21.29 2.17
CA SER A 55 6.49 -22.63 2.74
C SER A 55 5.35 -23.09 3.67
N LEU A 56 4.64 -22.15 4.28
CA LEU A 56 3.66 -22.44 5.32
C LEU A 56 2.38 -23.07 4.77
N ASP A 57 1.65 -23.75 5.65
CA ASP A 57 0.29 -24.22 5.45
C ASP A 57 -0.62 -23.68 6.57
N MET A 58 -1.90 -23.46 6.26
CA MET A 58 -2.87 -22.91 7.22
C MET A 58 -4.13 -23.76 7.27
N GLN A 59 -4.55 -24.09 8.48
CA GLN A 59 -5.77 -24.84 8.75
C GLN A 59 -6.67 -24.10 9.74
N GLN A 60 -7.96 -24.00 9.42
CA GLN A 60 -8.96 -23.54 10.39
C GLN A 60 -9.24 -24.71 11.37
N VAL A 61 -8.78 -24.59 12.61
CA VAL A 61 -8.89 -25.66 13.63
C VAL A 61 -9.97 -25.42 14.68
N GLY A 62 -10.68 -24.30 14.56
CA GLY A 62 -11.82 -23.97 15.40
C GLY A 62 -12.36 -22.57 15.09
N GLU A 63 -13.43 -22.19 15.78
CA GLU A 63 -13.93 -20.82 15.71
C GLU A 63 -12.84 -19.87 16.21
N ASN A 64 -12.47 -18.89 15.39
CA ASN A 64 -11.42 -17.93 15.73
C ASN A 64 -10.04 -18.57 16.04
N LYS A 65 -9.72 -19.71 15.41
CA LYS A 65 -8.43 -20.40 15.56
C LYS A 65 -7.89 -20.89 14.21
N VAL A 66 -6.73 -20.39 13.84
CA VAL A 66 -6.00 -20.81 12.63
C VAL A 66 -4.66 -21.39 13.06
N TYR A 67 -4.45 -22.67 12.77
CA TYR A 67 -3.18 -23.33 12.99
C TYR A 67 -2.30 -23.18 11.75
N VAL A 68 -1.03 -22.85 11.96
CA VAL A 68 -0.04 -22.58 10.91
C VAL A 68 1.14 -23.52 11.11
N THR A 69 1.52 -24.22 10.05
CA THR A 69 2.63 -25.19 10.05
C THR A 69 3.55 -24.97 8.86
N GLY A 70 4.67 -25.70 8.81
CA GLY A 70 5.52 -25.74 7.62
C GLY A 70 6.38 -24.50 7.39
N CYS A 71 6.39 -23.54 8.33
CA CYS A 71 7.23 -22.35 8.27
C CYS A 71 8.72 -22.72 8.11
N LYS A 72 9.34 -22.25 7.03
CA LYS A 72 10.76 -22.41 6.74
C LYS A 72 11.47 -21.07 6.70
N GLY A 73 12.73 -21.08 7.11
CA GLY A 73 13.66 -19.97 7.00
C GLY A 73 15.00 -20.45 6.43
N THR A 74 15.71 -19.55 5.77
CA THR A 74 17.11 -19.73 5.38
C THR A 74 17.97 -18.68 6.07
N ASN A 75 19.29 -18.76 5.88
CA ASN A 75 20.21 -17.81 6.51
C ASN A 75 19.78 -16.36 6.25
N PRO A 76 20.00 -15.46 7.22
CA PRO A 76 19.77 -14.03 7.03
C PRO A 76 20.65 -13.48 5.90
N PRO A 77 20.26 -12.36 5.28
CA PRO A 77 21.11 -11.66 4.33
C PRO A 77 22.41 -11.19 5.00
N ASP A 78 23.45 -11.00 4.18
CA ASP A 78 24.74 -10.42 4.56
C ASP A 78 24.68 -8.88 4.74
N THR A 79 23.48 -8.31 4.58
CA THR A 79 23.21 -6.88 4.70
C THR A 79 22.06 -6.60 5.67
N HIS A 80 22.11 -5.43 6.31
CA HIS A 80 21.00 -4.85 7.04
C HIS A 80 20.37 -3.71 6.27
N LYS A 81 19.04 -3.61 6.35
CA LYS A 81 18.33 -2.42 5.90
C LYS A 81 18.46 -1.32 6.94
N VAL A 82 18.94 -0.16 6.52
CA VAL A 82 18.91 1.07 7.32
C VAL A 82 17.92 2.07 6.74
N CYS A 83 17.24 2.75 7.66
CA CYS A 83 16.24 3.77 7.37
C CYS A 83 16.87 5.14 7.64
N ILE A 84 17.40 5.78 6.61
CA ILE A 84 18.02 7.11 6.75
C ILE A 84 16.93 8.16 6.54
N ASN A 85 16.68 8.95 7.58
CA ASN A 85 15.70 10.02 7.55
C ASN A 85 16.42 11.36 7.38
N LEU A 86 16.14 12.06 6.28
CA LEU A 86 16.73 13.37 5.97
C LEU A 86 15.69 14.47 6.11
N ALA A 87 16.13 15.68 6.45
CA ALA A 87 15.26 16.85 6.39
C ALA A 87 14.90 17.15 4.93
N GLY A 88 13.59 17.13 4.61
CA GLY A 88 13.09 17.39 3.26
C GLY A 88 12.87 18.87 2.94
N GLY A 89 12.91 19.73 3.95
CA GLY A 89 12.48 21.12 3.85
C GLY A 89 11.07 21.26 4.42
N TYR A 90 10.28 22.14 3.81
CA TYR A 90 8.97 22.54 4.28
C TYR A 90 7.93 22.37 3.18
N ARG A 91 6.69 22.10 3.56
CA ARG A 91 5.57 21.98 2.61
C ARG A 91 4.35 22.75 3.07
N ASN A 92 3.54 23.19 2.10
CA ASN A 92 2.23 23.76 2.33
C ASN A 92 1.33 23.39 1.14
N GLY A 93 0.04 23.40 1.37
CA GLY A 93 -0.92 23.08 0.33
C GLY A 93 -2.33 23.44 0.75
N MET A 94 -3.21 23.43 -0.22
CA MET A 94 -4.61 23.80 -0.02
C MET A 94 -5.51 23.00 -0.95
N GLU A 95 -6.68 22.64 -0.44
CA GLU A 95 -7.77 22.07 -1.22
C GLU A 95 -8.80 23.15 -1.54
N VAL A 96 -8.96 23.44 -2.83
CA VAL A 96 -9.89 24.44 -3.35
C VAL A 96 -10.99 23.72 -4.11
N ILE A 97 -12.25 24.12 -3.88
CA ILE A 97 -13.40 23.45 -4.47
C ILE A 97 -13.82 24.16 -5.75
N LEU A 98 -13.85 23.40 -6.84
CA LEU A 98 -14.31 23.86 -8.15
C LEU A 98 -15.73 23.33 -8.35
N THR A 99 -16.71 24.21 -8.58
CA THR A 99 -18.12 23.81 -8.64
C THR A 99 -18.73 24.13 -10.01
N GLY A 100 -19.51 23.22 -10.56
CA GLY A 100 -20.30 23.40 -11.77
C GLY A 100 -19.53 23.12 -13.06
N LEU A 101 -19.75 23.94 -14.09
CA LEU A 101 -19.18 23.76 -15.42
C LEU A 101 -17.70 24.17 -15.49
N ASP A 102 -17.01 23.80 -16.57
CA ASP A 102 -15.67 24.27 -16.92
C ASP A 102 -14.62 24.06 -15.81
N ILE A 103 -14.68 22.91 -15.15
CA ILE A 103 -13.83 22.57 -14.00
C ILE A 103 -12.34 22.66 -14.37
N ASP A 104 -11.96 22.15 -15.54
CA ASP A 104 -10.57 22.16 -16.00
C ASP A 104 -10.07 23.59 -16.28
N GLU A 105 -10.91 24.43 -16.89
CA GLU A 105 -10.61 25.84 -17.16
C GLU A 105 -10.52 26.64 -15.86
N LYS A 106 -11.42 26.42 -14.90
CA LYS A 106 -11.35 27.03 -13.57
C LYS A 106 -10.07 26.65 -12.84
N ALA A 107 -9.69 25.36 -12.88
CA ALA A 107 -8.43 24.90 -12.30
C ALA A 107 -7.24 25.63 -12.92
N LYS A 108 -7.23 25.75 -14.25
CA LYS A 108 -6.18 26.45 -14.99
C LYS A 108 -6.10 27.93 -14.62
N ILE A 109 -7.20 28.68 -14.71
CA ILE A 109 -7.23 30.12 -14.41
C ILE A 109 -6.80 30.39 -12.97
N PHE A 110 -7.27 29.56 -12.03
CA PHE A 110 -6.89 29.70 -10.63
C PHE A 110 -5.39 29.46 -10.42
N CYS A 111 -4.83 28.40 -11.02
CA CYS A 111 -3.40 28.12 -10.93
C CYS A 111 -2.56 29.22 -11.58
N ASP A 112 -2.94 29.68 -12.78
CA ASP A 112 -2.20 30.73 -13.50
C ASP A 112 -2.18 32.02 -12.65
N ALA A 113 -3.32 32.46 -12.13
CA ALA A 113 -3.40 33.63 -11.25
C ALA A 113 -2.61 33.45 -9.94
N LEU A 114 -2.71 32.28 -9.30
CA LEU A 114 -1.99 31.98 -8.05
C LEU A 114 -0.48 32.08 -8.23
N PHE A 115 0.05 31.44 -9.28
CA PHE A 115 1.50 31.45 -9.49
C PHE A 115 2.00 32.78 -10.04
N GLU A 116 1.18 33.55 -10.75
CA GLU A 116 1.52 34.94 -11.09
C GLU A 116 1.71 35.81 -9.84
N VAL A 117 0.76 35.79 -8.89
CA VAL A 117 0.85 36.61 -7.67
C VAL A 117 1.89 36.12 -6.67
N LEU A 118 2.27 34.84 -6.74
CA LEU A 118 3.37 34.30 -5.95
C LEU A 118 4.74 34.69 -6.54
N GLY A 119 4.82 35.02 -7.82
CA GLY A 119 6.09 35.31 -8.50
C GLY A 119 6.73 34.10 -9.19
N GLY A 120 5.91 33.18 -9.71
CA GLY A 120 6.31 32.04 -10.52
C GLY A 120 6.27 30.69 -9.80
N LYS A 121 6.15 29.60 -10.55
CA LYS A 121 6.20 28.22 -10.02
C LYS A 121 7.63 27.82 -9.65
N GLU A 122 8.60 28.34 -10.38
CA GLU A 122 10.03 28.06 -10.31
C GLU A 122 10.70 28.51 -9.01
N GLN A 123 10.03 29.33 -8.20
CA GLN A 123 10.55 29.70 -6.89
C GLN A 123 10.48 28.54 -5.87
N PHE A 124 9.59 27.58 -6.10
CA PHE A 124 9.40 26.40 -5.27
C PHE A 124 10.29 25.26 -5.77
N ASP A 125 10.74 24.40 -4.85
CA ASP A 125 11.56 23.24 -5.23
C ASP A 125 10.68 22.16 -5.88
N GLU A 126 9.40 22.11 -5.51
CA GLU A 126 8.41 21.21 -6.10
C GLU A 126 7.01 21.83 -6.04
N VAL A 127 6.24 21.68 -7.12
CA VAL A 127 4.84 22.10 -7.23
C VAL A 127 4.02 20.94 -7.77
N ILE A 128 2.99 20.54 -7.04
CA ILE A 128 2.12 19.42 -7.38
C ILE A 128 0.69 19.94 -7.41
N ILE A 129 0.01 19.69 -8.52
CA ILE A 129 -1.36 20.14 -8.76
C ILE A 129 -2.16 18.93 -9.18
N ASP A 130 -3.06 18.49 -8.31
CA ASP A 130 -3.93 17.35 -8.54
C ASP A 130 -5.38 17.84 -8.65
N LEU A 131 -6.07 17.41 -9.71
CA LEU A 131 -7.50 17.67 -9.89
C LEU A 131 -8.27 16.36 -9.70
N HIS A 132 -9.05 16.29 -8.62
CA HIS A 132 -9.89 15.14 -8.29
C HIS A 132 -11.32 15.41 -8.74
N ARG A 133 -11.70 14.81 -9.88
CA ARG A 133 -13.05 14.87 -10.45
C ARG A 133 -13.96 13.91 -9.70
N GLN A 134 -14.96 14.47 -9.03
CA GLN A 134 -16.09 13.72 -8.44
C GLN A 134 -17.43 14.33 -8.90
N ASP A 135 -17.37 15.43 -9.67
CA ASP A 135 -18.49 16.11 -10.26
C ASP A 135 -19.21 15.17 -11.24
N LYS A 136 -20.54 15.21 -11.19
CA LYS A 136 -21.43 14.40 -12.02
C LYS A 136 -22.08 15.27 -13.09
N ASP A 137 -22.42 14.64 -14.20
CA ASP A 137 -23.33 15.25 -15.17
C ASP A 137 -24.73 15.41 -14.54
N ASN A 138 -25.32 16.59 -14.73
CA ASN A 138 -26.61 17.00 -14.15
C ASN A 138 -26.79 16.59 -12.66
N PRO A 139 -26.02 17.18 -11.73
CA PRO A 139 -25.95 16.75 -10.34
C PRO A 139 -27.25 17.00 -9.59
N ILE A 140 -27.64 16.07 -8.70
CA ILE A 140 -28.89 16.17 -7.92
C ILE A 140 -28.68 16.79 -6.54
N THR A 141 -27.43 16.94 -6.09
CA THR A 141 -27.06 17.74 -4.91
C THR A 141 -25.94 18.72 -5.27
N ASN A 142 -25.71 19.71 -4.40
CA ASN A 142 -24.64 20.67 -4.63
C ASN A 142 -23.25 19.99 -4.61
N GLU A 143 -23.02 19.05 -3.69
CA GLU A 143 -21.76 18.32 -3.56
C GLU A 143 -21.42 17.45 -4.78
N GLU A 144 -22.43 16.97 -5.50
CA GLU A 144 -22.25 16.25 -6.76
C GLU A 144 -21.83 17.16 -7.92
N ALA A 145 -21.89 18.49 -7.76
CA ALA A 145 -21.40 19.46 -8.75
C ALA A 145 -19.93 19.85 -8.52
N MET A 146 -19.27 19.28 -7.50
CA MET A 146 -17.96 19.75 -7.02
C MET A 146 -16.82 18.83 -7.45
N ALA A 147 -15.68 19.42 -7.78
CA ALA A 147 -14.37 18.77 -7.89
C ALA A 147 -13.39 19.40 -6.89
N ILE A 148 -12.33 18.67 -6.54
CA ILE A 148 -11.31 19.13 -5.60
C ILE A 148 -10.02 19.42 -6.37
N LEU A 149 -9.57 20.68 -6.35
CA LEU A 149 -8.25 21.08 -6.81
C LEU A 149 -7.31 21.12 -5.60
N LYS A 150 -6.34 20.22 -5.58
CA LYS A 150 -5.31 20.14 -4.55
C LYS A 150 -4.01 20.72 -5.09
N ILE A 151 -3.48 21.73 -4.41
CA ILE A 151 -2.19 22.32 -4.75
C ILE A 151 -1.26 22.13 -3.58
N THR A 152 -0.09 21.54 -3.81
CA THR A 152 0.96 21.39 -2.82
C THR A 152 2.26 21.97 -3.34
N VAL A 153 2.95 22.73 -2.50
CA VAL A 153 4.27 23.30 -2.78
C VAL A 153 5.27 22.82 -1.73
N LYS A 154 6.51 22.57 -2.15
CA LYS A 154 7.63 22.27 -1.26
C LYS A 154 8.79 23.21 -1.50
N SER A 155 9.49 23.57 -0.43
CA SER A 155 10.75 24.29 -0.52
C SER A 155 11.64 24.07 0.71
N LYS A 156 12.95 24.08 0.52
CA LYS A 156 13.94 24.20 1.59
C LYS A 156 13.83 25.53 2.33
N ASP A 157 13.31 26.58 1.69
CA ASP A 157 13.04 27.87 2.33
C ASP A 157 11.60 27.92 2.85
N GLN A 158 11.45 27.82 4.18
CA GLN A 158 10.16 27.88 4.86
C GLN A 158 9.38 29.17 4.52
N LYS A 159 10.05 30.28 4.25
CA LYS A 159 9.38 31.56 4.00
C LYS A 159 8.54 31.52 2.72
N LYS A 160 8.97 30.77 1.70
CA LYS A 160 8.25 30.63 0.44
C LYS A 160 6.96 29.83 0.58
N VAL A 161 6.98 28.80 1.43
CA VAL A 161 5.85 27.90 1.67
C VAL A 161 5.12 28.16 2.98
N GLY A 162 5.44 29.26 3.68
CA GLY A 162 4.79 29.63 4.94
C GLY A 162 3.45 30.31 4.72
N ARG A 163 3.11 31.26 5.61
CA ARG A 163 1.85 32.00 5.58
C ARG A 163 1.58 32.74 4.27
N ILE A 164 2.63 33.17 3.55
CA ILE A 164 2.48 33.92 2.29
C ILE A 164 1.76 33.10 1.22
N PHE A 165 2.05 31.80 1.13
CA PHE A 165 1.40 30.90 0.18
C PHE A 165 -0.12 30.84 0.43
N THR A 166 -0.50 30.55 1.67
CA THR A 166 -1.91 30.49 2.07
C THR A 166 -2.61 31.84 1.89
N ALA A 167 -1.94 32.96 2.26
CA ALA A 167 -2.49 34.29 2.10
C ALA A 167 -2.81 34.62 0.63
N LYS A 168 -1.89 34.31 -0.30
CA LYS A 168 -2.11 34.53 -1.74
C LYS A 168 -3.27 33.73 -2.30
N ILE A 169 -3.50 32.52 -1.80
CA ILE A 169 -4.70 31.78 -2.17
C ILE A 169 -5.97 32.47 -1.69
N ILE A 170 -6.01 32.91 -0.43
CA ILE A 170 -7.19 33.60 0.13
C ILE A 170 -7.44 34.94 -0.56
N GLU A 171 -6.41 35.67 -0.96
CA GLU A 171 -6.53 36.93 -1.72
C GLU A 171 -7.25 36.74 -3.06
N LEU A 172 -7.20 35.54 -3.66
CA LEU A 172 -7.89 35.21 -4.92
C LEU A 172 -9.38 34.87 -4.72
N ALA A 173 -9.86 34.71 -3.49
CA ALA A 173 -11.20 34.23 -3.19
C ALA A 173 -12.34 34.98 -3.91
N LEU A 174 -12.24 36.31 -3.99
CA LEU A 174 -13.27 37.18 -4.56
C LEU A 174 -12.94 37.69 -5.96
N ALA A 175 -11.77 37.34 -6.50
CA ALA A 175 -11.24 37.86 -7.76
C ALA A 175 -10.96 36.75 -8.79
N ASN A 176 -11.53 35.56 -8.59
CA ASN A 176 -11.28 34.40 -9.44
C ASN A 176 -12.60 33.77 -9.94
N TYR A 177 -12.70 32.43 -10.01
CA TYR A 177 -13.87 31.75 -10.55
C TYR A 177 -15.13 31.87 -9.65
N PRO A 178 -16.35 31.80 -10.23
CA PRO A 178 -17.59 31.85 -9.47
C PRO A 178 -17.80 30.59 -8.63
N GLY A 179 -18.31 30.77 -7.41
CA GLY A 179 -18.54 29.67 -6.46
C GLY A 179 -17.26 29.19 -5.76
N TRP A 180 -16.22 30.03 -5.70
CA TRP A 180 -14.99 29.74 -4.97
C TRP A 180 -15.25 29.55 -3.48
N PHE A 181 -14.73 28.46 -2.93
CA PHE A 181 -14.48 28.26 -1.51
C PHE A 181 -13.39 27.20 -1.35
N SER A 182 -12.85 27.08 -0.13
CA SER A 182 -11.82 26.11 0.21
C SER A 182 -12.28 25.19 1.32
N LYS A 183 -11.66 24.02 1.41
CA LYS A 183 -12.01 22.99 2.38
C LYS A 183 -11.00 22.94 3.52
N ASP A 184 -9.79 22.47 3.24
CA ASP A 184 -8.74 22.25 4.23
C ASP A 184 -7.40 22.85 3.79
N SER A 185 -6.65 23.40 4.75
CA SER A 185 -5.22 23.64 4.60
C SER A 185 -4.45 22.36 4.90
N ILE A 186 -3.50 21.99 4.04
CA ILE A 186 -2.67 20.78 4.20
C ILE A 186 -1.54 21.00 5.21
N GLY A 187 -1.17 22.26 5.46
CA GLY A 187 -0.15 22.65 6.44
C GLY A 187 0.05 24.15 6.49
N SER A 188 1.08 24.61 7.21
CA SER A 188 1.46 26.03 7.27
C SER A 188 2.96 26.25 7.07
N GLY A 189 3.56 25.51 6.12
CA GLY A 189 5.02 25.45 5.96
C GLY A 189 5.64 24.47 6.96
N ASP A 190 5.02 23.30 7.11
CA ASP A 190 5.44 22.28 8.07
C ASP A 190 6.64 21.50 7.54
N PRO A 191 7.60 21.11 8.40
CA PRO A 191 8.73 20.31 8.00
C PRO A 191 8.27 18.90 7.60
N PHE A 192 8.95 18.29 6.63
CA PHE A 192 8.74 16.89 6.27
C PHE A 192 10.06 16.14 6.17
N ILE A 193 9.99 14.80 6.27
CA ILE A 193 11.14 13.91 6.24
C ILE A 193 11.19 13.19 4.89
N LEU A 194 12.38 13.10 4.31
CA LEU A 194 12.68 12.20 3.19
C LEU A 194 13.15 10.86 3.75
N TYR A 195 12.58 9.77 3.26
CA TYR A 195 13.00 8.43 3.59
C TYR A 195 13.96 7.90 2.52
N TRP A 196 15.22 7.66 2.92
CA TRP A 196 16.23 7.03 2.08
C TRP A 196 16.57 5.63 2.62
N PRO A 197 15.99 4.57 2.03
CA PRO A 197 16.37 3.21 2.38
C PRO A 197 17.75 2.89 1.78
N ALA A 198 18.63 2.31 2.59
CA ALA A 198 19.91 1.79 2.12
C ALA A 198 20.19 0.42 2.74
N LEU A 199 21.14 -0.30 2.13
CA LEU A 199 21.71 -1.52 2.69
C LEU A 199 23.11 -1.20 3.21
N ILE A 200 23.46 -1.79 4.35
CA ILE A 200 24.82 -1.79 4.87
C ILE A 200 25.26 -3.23 5.11
N GLU A 201 26.54 -3.52 4.92
CA GLU A 201 27.05 -4.85 5.22
C GLU A 201 26.92 -5.16 6.72
N SER A 202 26.39 -6.34 7.03
CA SER A 202 26.10 -6.75 8.40
C SER A 202 27.32 -6.81 9.29
N LYS A 203 28.53 -6.99 8.74
CA LYS A 203 29.80 -6.98 9.48
C LYS A 203 30.09 -5.67 10.22
N TYR A 204 29.44 -4.58 9.83
CA TYR A 204 29.56 -3.28 10.51
C TYR A 204 28.55 -3.09 11.64
N ILE A 205 27.59 -4.01 11.80
CA ILE A 205 26.55 -3.96 12.83
C ILE A 205 27.00 -4.74 14.07
N LYS A 206 26.73 -4.13 15.24
CA LYS A 206 26.89 -4.73 16.57
C LYS A 206 25.55 -4.71 17.29
N GLU A 207 25.12 -5.86 17.78
CA GLU A 207 23.88 -5.99 18.53
C GLU A 207 24.16 -6.10 20.03
N LYS A 208 23.31 -5.46 20.84
CA LYS A 208 23.42 -5.48 22.30
C LYS A 208 22.05 -5.66 22.93
N VAL A 209 21.97 -6.52 23.92
CA VAL A 209 20.78 -6.73 24.74
C VAL A 209 20.96 -6.06 26.09
N HIS A 210 19.98 -5.27 26.51
CA HIS A 210 19.98 -4.57 27.78
C HIS A 210 18.90 -5.14 28.70
N ILE A 211 19.30 -5.83 29.77
CA ILE A 211 18.38 -6.45 30.75
C ILE A 211 18.89 -6.13 32.16
N ASN A 212 18.02 -5.61 33.04
CA ASN A 212 18.33 -5.35 34.45
C ASN A 212 19.66 -4.60 34.65
N ASN A 213 19.87 -3.51 33.90
CA ASN A 213 21.10 -2.69 33.89
C ASN A 213 22.38 -3.43 33.45
N LYS A 214 22.28 -4.64 32.88
CA LYS A 214 23.40 -5.33 32.22
C LYS A 214 23.29 -5.16 30.72
N THR A 215 24.44 -4.99 30.08
CA THR A 215 24.59 -4.99 28.62
C THR A 215 25.29 -6.26 28.21
N ILE A 216 24.70 -7.00 27.28
CA ILE A 216 25.22 -8.25 26.74
C ILE A 216 25.48 -8.01 25.25
N ASP A 217 26.72 -8.20 24.80
CA ASP A 217 27.02 -8.18 23.37
C ASP A 217 26.51 -9.48 22.73
N ILE A 218 25.78 -9.34 21.63
CA ILE A 218 25.25 -10.45 20.83
C ILE A 218 26.00 -10.48 19.50
N ILE A 219 26.41 -11.67 19.08
CA ILE A 219 26.92 -11.88 17.73
C ILE A 219 25.68 -11.98 16.82
N PRO A 220 25.48 -11.08 15.85
CA PRO A 220 24.33 -11.14 14.95
C PRO A 220 24.28 -12.48 14.21
N THR A 221 23.09 -12.99 13.92
CA THR A 221 22.89 -14.31 13.30
C THR A 221 23.66 -14.46 11.98
N ASN A 222 23.69 -13.40 11.16
CA ASN A 222 24.48 -13.34 9.91
C ASN A 222 26.01 -13.38 10.09
N GLN A 223 26.52 -13.21 11.31
CA GLN A 223 27.94 -13.28 11.66
C GLN A 223 28.33 -14.60 12.36
N MET A 224 27.37 -15.47 12.66
CA MET A 224 27.63 -16.73 13.38
C MET A 224 28.26 -17.83 12.51
N GLY A 225 28.32 -17.65 11.18
CA GLY A 225 28.94 -18.62 10.28
C GLY A 225 28.17 -19.93 10.13
N PHE A 226 26.84 -19.89 10.25
CA PHE A 226 25.99 -21.05 10.01
C PHE A 226 26.14 -21.59 8.58
N GLU A 227 26.01 -22.91 8.41
CA GLU A 227 25.95 -23.54 7.10
C GLU A 227 24.78 -22.96 6.28
N ALA A 228 25.00 -22.85 4.98
CA ALA A 228 24.00 -22.32 4.06
C ALA A 228 22.82 -23.30 3.94
N VAL A 229 21.64 -22.84 4.33
CA VAL A 229 20.36 -23.50 4.13
C VAL A 229 19.73 -22.93 2.87
N THR A 230 19.36 -23.80 1.94
CA THR A 230 18.61 -23.42 0.74
C THR A 230 17.16 -23.87 0.88
N TYR A 231 16.27 -23.09 0.29
CA TYR A 231 14.87 -23.45 0.13
C TYR A 231 14.48 -23.20 -1.32
N ASP A 232 14.34 -24.29 -2.06
CA ASP A 232 13.81 -24.25 -3.42
C ASP A 232 12.34 -24.68 -3.37
N LYS A 233 11.44 -23.78 -3.76
CA LYS A 233 10.04 -24.11 -3.93
C LYS A 233 9.69 -24.09 -5.41
N ASN A 234 9.51 -25.28 -5.96
CA ASN A 234 8.87 -25.43 -7.26
C ASN A 234 7.46 -24.83 -7.21
N LEU A 235 7.19 -23.89 -8.10
CA LEU A 235 5.83 -23.41 -8.32
C LEU A 235 5.02 -24.57 -8.92
N PRO A 236 3.90 -24.97 -8.29
CA PRO A 236 3.05 -25.98 -8.86
C PRO A 236 2.48 -25.50 -10.19
N ASN A 237 2.22 -26.44 -11.11
CA ASN A 237 1.47 -26.12 -12.31
C ASN A 237 0.04 -25.72 -11.92
N ILE A 238 -0.33 -24.48 -12.19
CA ILE A 238 -1.66 -23.96 -11.87
C ILE A 238 -2.60 -24.30 -13.03
N PRO A 239 -3.69 -25.06 -12.81
CA PRO A 239 -4.61 -25.43 -13.87
C PRO A 239 -5.15 -24.20 -14.62
N GLU A 240 -5.34 -24.33 -15.92
CA GLU A 240 -6.10 -23.36 -16.72
C GLU A 240 -7.58 -23.33 -16.29
N TYR A 241 -8.25 -22.22 -16.59
CA TYR A 241 -9.69 -22.08 -16.40
C TYR A 241 -10.41 -21.98 -17.75
N GLU A 242 -11.63 -22.51 -17.82
CA GLU A 242 -12.46 -22.36 -19.01
C GLU A 242 -13.26 -21.06 -18.95
N GLU A 243 -13.14 -20.22 -19.98
CA GLU A 243 -13.90 -18.97 -20.12
C GLU A 243 -15.26 -19.23 -20.79
N ILE A 244 -16.15 -19.88 -20.05
CA ILE A 244 -17.52 -20.20 -20.48
C ILE A 244 -18.54 -19.56 -19.54
N ASP A 245 -19.69 -19.17 -20.10
CA ASP A 245 -20.83 -18.61 -19.35
C ASP A 245 -20.41 -17.54 -18.33
N VAL A 246 -19.79 -16.47 -18.83
CA VAL A 246 -19.21 -15.41 -18.01
C VAL A 246 -20.25 -14.41 -17.52
N LYS A 247 -20.02 -13.87 -16.33
CA LYS A 247 -20.83 -12.83 -15.71
C LYS A 247 -19.97 -11.69 -15.20
N GLU A 248 -20.46 -10.46 -15.39
CA GLU A 248 -19.83 -9.28 -14.81
C GLU A 248 -20.10 -9.22 -13.29
N ILE A 249 -19.02 -9.18 -12.51
CA ILE A 249 -19.06 -8.96 -11.06
C ILE A 249 -17.98 -7.97 -10.63
N TYR A 250 -18.10 -7.41 -9.43
CA TYR A 250 -17.00 -6.68 -8.80
C TYR A 250 -15.91 -7.66 -8.36
N PHE A 251 -14.65 -7.33 -8.64
CA PHE A 251 -13.45 -8.11 -8.29
C PHE A 251 -13.46 -8.52 -6.81
N GLY A 252 -13.81 -7.58 -5.93
CA GLY A 252 -13.84 -7.80 -4.47
C GLY A 252 -14.97 -8.67 -3.94
N ARG A 253 -15.86 -9.18 -4.82
CA ARG A 253 -16.87 -10.19 -4.47
C ARG A 253 -16.32 -11.61 -4.55
N LEU A 254 -15.22 -11.79 -5.29
CA LEU A 254 -14.56 -13.08 -5.45
C LEU A 254 -13.23 -13.13 -4.69
N MET A 255 -12.48 -12.03 -4.69
CA MET A 255 -11.13 -11.95 -4.15
C MET A 255 -11.05 -11.05 -2.91
N GLY A 256 -10.22 -11.47 -1.94
CA GLY A 256 -9.73 -10.59 -0.89
C GLY A 256 -8.51 -9.81 -1.35
N THR A 257 -8.31 -8.59 -0.83
CA THR A 257 -7.11 -7.80 -1.12
C THR A 257 -6.61 -7.09 0.13
N ARG A 258 -5.32 -6.78 0.17
CA ARG A 258 -4.74 -5.85 1.14
C ARG A 258 -3.54 -5.18 0.51
N SER A 259 -3.30 -3.93 0.88
CA SER A 259 -2.18 -3.14 0.39
C SER A 259 -1.62 -2.25 1.48
N GLY A 260 -0.37 -1.84 1.32
CA GLY A 260 0.35 -0.99 2.26
C GLY A 260 1.67 -0.53 1.67
N ASP A 261 2.32 0.42 2.33
CA ASP A 261 3.59 0.97 1.88
C ASP A 261 4.76 0.03 2.17
N LYS A 262 5.83 0.21 1.41
CA LYS A 262 7.14 -0.39 1.70
C LYS A 262 8.21 0.67 1.44
N GLY A 263 8.24 1.68 2.30
CA GLY A 263 9.03 2.89 2.03
C GLY A 263 8.44 3.66 0.85
N GLY A 264 9.22 3.84 -0.21
CA GLY A 264 8.75 4.49 -1.45
C GLY A 264 7.88 3.63 -2.36
N CYS A 265 7.74 2.34 -2.06
CA CYS A 265 7.00 1.37 -2.88
C CYS A 265 5.65 1.03 -2.23
N ALA A 266 4.81 0.28 -2.95
CA ALA A 266 3.58 -0.27 -2.40
C ALA A 266 3.48 -1.78 -2.64
N ASN A 267 2.91 -2.48 -1.68
CA ASN A 267 2.49 -3.87 -1.77
C ASN A 267 0.99 -3.93 -2.09
N LEU A 268 0.58 -4.90 -2.93
CA LEU A 268 -0.81 -5.24 -3.20
C LEU A 268 -0.96 -6.76 -3.22
N GLY A 269 -1.39 -7.32 -2.10
CA GLY A 269 -1.76 -8.72 -1.96
C GLY A 269 -3.19 -8.99 -2.41
N VAL A 270 -3.40 -10.11 -3.10
CA VAL A 270 -4.70 -10.60 -3.58
C VAL A 270 -4.82 -12.10 -3.29
N TRP A 271 -5.91 -12.57 -2.71
CA TRP A 271 -6.11 -13.99 -2.41
C TRP A 271 -7.53 -14.46 -2.66
N THR A 272 -7.70 -15.77 -2.80
CA THR A 272 -8.99 -16.42 -3.04
C THR A 272 -9.30 -17.42 -1.92
N LYS A 273 -10.57 -17.82 -1.82
CA LYS A 273 -10.97 -18.90 -0.91
C LYS A 273 -10.80 -20.29 -1.50
N THR A 274 -10.98 -20.41 -2.82
CA THR A 274 -11.03 -21.70 -3.52
C THR A 274 -9.93 -21.83 -4.56
N ASN A 275 -9.52 -23.06 -4.82
CA ASN A 275 -8.52 -23.38 -5.85
C ASN A 275 -9.03 -23.01 -7.26
N GLN A 276 -10.34 -23.13 -7.52
CA GLN A 276 -10.94 -22.70 -8.80
C GLN A 276 -10.82 -21.19 -9.01
N ALA A 277 -11.15 -20.40 -7.97
CA ALA A 277 -10.97 -18.95 -8.03
C ALA A 277 -9.49 -18.57 -8.13
N TYR A 278 -8.60 -19.34 -7.51
CA TYR A 278 -7.15 -19.11 -7.60
C TYR A 278 -6.60 -19.37 -9.01
N SER A 279 -7.04 -20.44 -9.68
CA SER A 279 -6.71 -20.71 -11.08
C SER A 279 -7.09 -19.52 -11.97
N PHE A 280 -8.31 -19.01 -11.84
CA PHE A 280 -8.73 -17.79 -12.53
C PHE A 280 -7.87 -16.58 -12.16
N LEU A 281 -7.65 -16.31 -10.86
CA LEU A 281 -6.81 -15.20 -10.41
C LEU A 281 -5.40 -15.25 -11.03
N TYR A 282 -4.79 -16.43 -11.01
CA TYR A 282 -3.43 -16.65 -11.48
C TYR A 282 -3.27 -16.36 -12.98
N HIS A 283 -4.22 -16.82 -13.80
CA HIS A 283 -4.13 -16.63 -15.25
C HIS A 283 -4.66 -15.26 -15.69
N TYR A 284 -5.72 -14.76 -15.05
CA TYR A 284 -6.34 -13.48 -15.39
C TYR A 284 -5.50 -12.27 -14.96
N LEU A 285 -5.05 -12.23 -13.70
CA LEU A 285 -4.43 -11.04 -13.11
C LEU A 285 -2.92 -11.04 -13.34
N THR A 286 -2.51 -10.78 -14.58
CA THR A 286 -1.13 -10.45 -14.94
C THR A 286 -0.77 -9.01 -14.57
N VAL A 287 0.51 -8.63 -14.65
CA VAL A 287 0.94 -7.23 -14.47
C VAL A 287 0.25 -6.30 -15.49
N ASP A 288 0.17 -6.73 -16.75
CA ASP A 288 -0.52 -5.96 -17.79
C ASP A 288 -2.01 -5.81 -17.50
N ARG A 289 -2.66 -6.90 -17.07
CA ARG A 289 -4.08 -6.84 -16.69
C ARG A 289 -4.30 -5.92 -15.50
N LEU A 290 -3.41 -5.95 -14.50
CA LEU A 290 -3.46 -5.04 -13.36
C LEU A 290 -3.35 -3.58 -13.82
N LYS A 291 -2.45 -3.26 -14.75
CA LYS A 291 -2.31 -1.91 -15.31
C LYS A 291 -3.50 -1.48 -16.16
N ILE A 292 -4.20 -2.41 -16.81
CA ILE A 292 -5.49 -2.12 -17.48
C ILE A 292 -6.57 -1.79 -16.45
N LEU A 293 -6.64 -2.55 -15.36
CA LEU A 293 -7.63 -2.34 -14.30
C LEU A 293 -7.34 -1.07 -13.48
N LEU A 294 -6.07 -0.74 -13.26
CA LEU A 294 -5.57 0.41 -12.51
C LEU A 294 -4.65 1.27 -13.40
N PRO A 295 -5.21 2.10 -14.30
CA PRO A 295 -4.43 2.84 -15.30
C PRO A 295 -3.38 3.80 -14.72
N ASP A 296 -3.61 4.29 -13.51
CA ASP A 296 -2.67 5.12 -12.75
C ASP A 296 -1.39 4.36 -12.34
N LEU A 297 -1.39 3.02 -12.43
CA LEU A 297 -0.20 2.20 -12.24
C LEU A 297 0.63 1.98 -13.53
N LYS A 298 0.15 2.46 -14.69
CA LYS A 298 0.73 2.12 -16.01
C LYS A 298 2.22 2.40 -16.12
N ASN A 299 2.67 3.52 -15.55
CA ASN A 299 4.05 4.00 -15.66
C ASN A 299 5.00 3.44 -14.59
N TYR A 300 4.49 2.64 -13.65
CA TYR A 300 5.33 2.07 -12.59
C TYR A 300 5.83 0.68 -12.99
N GLU A 301 7.03 0.35 -12.53
CA GLU A 301 7.53 -1.03 -12.53
C GLU A 301 6.77 -1.83 -11.46
N ILE A 302 6.37 -3.06 -11.82
CA ILE A 302 5.57 -3.91 -10.95
C ILE A 302 6.10 -5.34 -11.04
N ASP A 303 6.55 -5.87 -9.91
CA ASP A 303 6.84 -7.30 -9.77
C ASP A 303 5.58 -8.06 -9.36
N ARG A 304 5.47 -9.31 -9.82
CA ARG A 304 4.40 -10.23 -9.44
C ARG A 304 4.99 -11.48 -8.79
N TYR A 305 4.55 -11.76 -7.57
CA TYR A 305 4.97 -12.92 -6.80
C TYR A 305 3.81 -13.87 -6.52
N VAL A 306 4.07 -15.16 -6.56
CA VAL A 306 3.05 -16.22 -6.48
C VAL A 306 3.15 -16.94 -5.14
N PHE A 307 2.03 -16.98 -4.41
CA PHE A 307 1.87 -17.64 -3.11
C PHE A 307 0.88 -18.80 -3.26
N SER A 308 1.31 -19.85 -3.95
CA SER A 308 0.44 -20.99 -4.31
C SER A 308 -0.10 -21.77 -3.11
N ASN A 309 0.62 -21.78 -1.98
CA ASN A 309 0.17 -22.36 -0.72
C ASN A 309 -1.00 -21.61 -0.08
N MET A 310 -1.22 -20.35 -0.45
CA MET A 310 -2.25 -19.49 0.14
C MET A 310 -3.28 -19.02 -0.89
N ASN A 311 -3.27 -19.60 -2.09
CA ASN A 311 -4.14 -19.19 -3.20
C ASN A 311 -4.05 -17.67 -3.46
N ALA A 312 -2.82 -17.13 -3.47
CA ALA A 312 -2.58 -15.71 -3.47
C ALA A 312 -1.52 -15.24 -4.47
N LEU A 313 -1.61 -13.97 -4.83
CA LEU A 313 -0.64 -13.20 -5.59
C LEU A 313 -0.25 -11.95 -4.80
N ASN A 314 0.99 -11.50 -4.96
CA ASN A 314 1.44 -10.19 -4.49
C ASN A 314 1.98 -9.38 -5.66
N PHE A 315 1.62 -8.10 -5.70
CA PHE A 315 2.19 -7.13 -6.64
C PHE A 315 2.99 -6.10 -5.86
N TYR A 316 4.24 -5.90 -6.27
CA TYR A 316 5.13 -4.92 -5.65
C TYR A 316 5.35 -3.77 -6.63
N VAL A 317 4.75 -2.62 -6.34
CA VAL A 317 4.76 -1.42 -7.19
C VAL A 317 5.89 -0.50 -6.76
N HIS A 318 6.90 -0.36 -7.60
CA HIS A 318 8.10 0.40 -7.29
C HIS A 318 7.86 1.91 -7.41
N GLY A 319 8.31 2.67 -6.40
CA GLY A 319 8.41 4.13 -6.46
C GLY A 319 7.09 4.93 -6.45
N ILE A 320 5.93 4.29 -6.33
CA ILE A 320 4.62 4.97 -6.32
C ILE A 320 4.45 6.00 -5.19
N LEU A 321 5.21 5.85 -4.10
CA LEU A 321 5.21 6.77 -2.96
C LEU A 321 6.48 7.64 -2.89
N GLY A 322 7.30 7.68 -3.93
CA GLY A 322 8.52 8.50 -3.99
C GLY A 322 9.46 8.23 -2.81
N ASP A 323 9.84 9.27 -2.07
CA ASP A 323 10.72 9.17 -0.89
C ASP A 323 9.96 8.83 0.40
N GLY A 324 8.90 8.03 0.31
CA GLY A 324 8.14 7.48 1.43
C GLY A 324 6.93 8.30 1.90
N ALA A 325 6.25 7.76 2.90
CA ALA A 325 4.95 8.25 3.40
C ALA A 325 4.96 9.73 3.84
N SER A 326 6.05 10.18 4.46
CA SER A 326 6.13 11.55 5.00
C SER A 326 6.30 12.62 3.92
N SER A 327 6.91 12.28 2.79
CA SER A 327 7.34 13.26 1.78
C SER A 327 6.39 13.34 0.60
N ASN A 328 5.70 12.25 0.25
CA ASN A 328 4.76 12.24 -0.85
C ASN A 328 3.48 13.03 -0.54
N THR A 329 2.75 13.39 -1.59
CA THR A 329 1.57 14.26 -1.53
C THR A 329 0.29 13.56 -1.97
N ARG A 330 0.34 12.23 -2.18
CA ARG A 330 -0.84 11.45 -2.53
C ARG A 330 -1.87 11.55 -1.40
N LEU A 331 -3.15 11.46 -1.76
CA LEU A 331 -4.23 11.42 -0.76
C LEU A 331 -4.09 10.20 0.16
N ASP A 332 -3.75 9.05 -0.42
CA ASP A 332 -3.36 7.84 0.30
C ASP A 332 -1.84 7.69 0.30
N ALA A 333 -1.20 8.32 1.29
CA ALA A 333 0.26 8.35 1.42
C ALA A 333 0.87 6.99 1.84
N LEU A 334 0.04 6.00 2.20
CA LEU A 334 0.45 4.67 2.67
C LEU A 334 -0.01 3.55 1.71
N ALA A 335 -0.58 3.90 0.56
CA ALA A 335 -1.14 2.96 -0.41
C ALA A 335 -2.16 1.95 0.17
N LYS A 336 -2.83 2.28 1.28
CA LYS A 336 -3.79 1.40 1.98
C LYS A 336 -5.09 1.17 1.21
N SER A 337 -5.46 2.10 0.35
CA SER A 337 -6.67 2.05 -0.47
C SER A 337 -6.51 1.26 -1.77
N LEU A 338 -5.28 0.95 -2.19
CA LEU A 338 -5.00 0.33 -3.48
C LEU A 338 -5.72 -1.03 -3.66
N GLY A 339 -5.78 -1.83 -2.59
CA GLY A 339 -6.56 -3.08 -2.58
C GLY A 339 -8.05 -2.84 -2.83
N GLU A 340 -8.67 -1.91 -2.10
CA GLU A 340 -10.09 -1.59 -2.27
C GLU A 340 -10.39 -0.97 -3.63
N TYR A 341 -9.46 -0.19 -4.18
CA TYR A 341 -9.55 0.34 -5.54
C TYR A 341 -9.59 -0.79 -6.58
N LEU A 342 -8.75 -1.83 -6.44
CA LEU A 342 -8.83 -3.04 -7.29
C LEU A 342 -10.16 -3.79 -7.07
N ARG A 343 -10.59 -3.95 -5.82
CA ARG A 343 -11.86 -4.64 -5.48
C ARG A 343 -13.09 -3.99 -6.09
N ALA A 344 -13.06 -2.67 -6.29
CA ALA A 344 -14.14 -1.90 -6.91
C ALA A 344 -14.21 -2.06 -8.45
N LYS A 345 -13.23 -2.71 -9.09
CA LYS A 345 -13.26 -2.95 -10.54
C LYS A 345 -14.24 -4.04 -10.91
N LYS A 346 -14.93 -3.87 -12.04
CA LYS A 346 -15.78 -4.89 -12.65
C LYS A 346 -14.94 -5.79 -13.55
N ILE A 347 -15.18 -7.10 -13.46
CA ILE A 347 -14.51 -8.12 -14.26
C ILE A 347 -15.53 -9.17 -14.73
N LEU A 348 -15.25 -9.80 -15.88
CA LEU A 348 -16.00 -10.95 -16.36
C LEU A 348 -15.40 -12.21 -15.74
N VAL A 349 -16.24 -13.05 -15.12
CA VAL A 349 -15.83 -14.30 -14.48
C VAL A 349 -16.79 -15.43 -14.87
N PRO A 350 -16.30 -16.64 -15.18
CA PRO A 350 -17.15 -17.81 -15.41
C PRO A 350 -18.09 -18.09 -14.23
N ASN A 351 -19.37 -18.37 -14.51
CA ASN A 351 -20.40 -18.57 -13.47
C ASN A 351 -20.05 -19.71 -12.50
N TYR A 352 -19.46 -20.81 -12.97
CA TYR A 352 -19.09 -21.94 -12.11
C TYR A 352 -18.07 -21.55 -11.02
N ILE A 353 -17.18 -20.59 -11.30
CA ILE A 353 -16.21 -20.07 -10.32
C ILE A 353 -16.93 -19.23 -9.26
N ILE A 354 -17.88 -18.40 -9.69
CA ILE A 354 -18.71 -17.58 -8.80
C ILE A 354 -19.52 -18.48 -7.86
N GLU A 355 -20.11 -19.55 -8.38
CA GLU A 355 -20.91 -20.49 -7.60
C GLU A 355 -20.09 -21.31 -6.61
N ALA A 356 -18.90 -21.78 -7.02
CA ALA A 356 -17.98 -22.47 -6.13
C ALA A 356 -17.62 -21.61 -4.91
N ASN A 357 -17.36 -20.31 -5.11
CA ASN A 357 -17.01 -19.38 -4.03
C ASN A 357 -18.15 -19.12 -3.04
N LYS A 358 -19.41 -19.31 -3.44
CA LYS A 358 -20.58 -19.14 -2.55
C LYS A 358 -20.78 -20.29 -1.57
N LYS A 359 -20.28 -21.50 -1.89
CA LYS A 359 -20.47 -22.69 -1.05
C LYS A 359 -19.62 -22.68 0.23
N ASP A 360 -18.57 -21.86 0.28
CA ASP A 360 -17.68 -21.68 1.44
C ASP A 360 -18.03 -20.44 2.28
N HIS A 361 -19.34 -20.20 2.51
CA HIS A 361 -19.87 -19.08 3.29
C HIS A 361 -20.71 -19.53 4.47
#